data_AF-A0A6N8YPK3-F1
#
_entry.id   AF-A0A6N8YPK3-F1
#
_cell.length_a   1.000
_cell.length_b   1.000
_cell.length_c   1.000
_cell.angle_alpha   90.00
_cell.angle_beta   90.00
_cell.angle_gamma   90.00
#
_symmetry.space_group_name_H-M   'P 1'
#
loop_
_entity.id
_entity.type
_entity.pdbx_description
1 polymer ?
#
loop_
_entity_poly.entity_id
_entity_poly.type
_entity_poly.pdbx_seq_one_letter_code
_entity_poly.pdbx_strand_id
1 'polypeptide(L)'
;MAKGGYRIIDSDMHIMEPPDLWQRYTDKKYRDYAQVGVTSDNVRDLRTVHPDGRPWGAPVRAASRPSQAGGRNYERNQKLYVTHAERGWSTEVQLEAMDVEGLDVAVLFPTRGLHTLAEPFMDPPFAAALARAYNDWLYDFCAPAPDRLIGAAMVSPFDMDDAVAEVERAVKDLGFRTVFMRSNQMTDKPWHDPFYDPLWSALEEYDIPIGFHEASSSGARQAGDHFGANTLLRRVFAQPVEQMMALASFCGGGVLERHPRLRAAFLEANCAWAPWLLWRLDEGYEREADVFVPEL
;
A
#
# COMPACT_ATOMS: atom_id res chain seq x y z
N MET A 1 5.63 21.64 15.64
CA MET A 1 5.89 22.96 15.01
C MET A 1 7.28 22.94 14.39
N ALA A 2 7.34 23.08 13.06
CA ALA A 2 8.50 23.43 12.24
C ALA A 2 9.75 23.99 12.99
N LYS A 3 10.87 23.24 12.99
CA LYS A 3 12.17 23.80 13.40
C LYS A 3 12.71 24.68 12.26
N GLY A 4 13.02 25.94 12.57
CA GLY A 4 13.69 26.83 11.61
C GLY A 4 12.82 27.35 10.46
N GLY A 5 11.48 27.29 10.58
CA GLY A 5 10.55 27.84 9.58
C GLY A 5 10.24 26.93 8.39
N TYR A 6 10.78 25.72 8.35
CA TYR A 6 10.47 24.71 7.34
C TYR A 6 9.30 23.82 7.75
N ARG A 7 8.37 23.57 6.83
CA ARG A 7 7.32 22.56 6.99
C ARG A 7 7.91 21.17 6.67
N ILE A 8 7.83 20.23 7.60
CA ILE A 8 8.29 18.86 7.42
C ILE A 8 7.12 17.97 7.04
N ILE A 9 7.24 17.30 5.90
CA ILE A 9 6.21 16.41 5.34
C ILE A 9 6.79 15.00 5.28
N ASP A 10 6.13 14.06 5.93
CA ASP A 10 6.39 12.64 5.77
C ASP A 10 5.55 12.10 4.61
N SER A 11 6.20 11.59 3.56
CA SER A 11 5.53 11.05 2.39
C SER A 11 5.08 9.59 2.56
N ASP A 12 5.45 8.93 3.66
CA ASP A 12 5.29 7.49 3.84
C ASP A 12 5.15 7.10 5.31
N MET A 13 4.02 7.47 5.92
CA MET A 13 3.70 7.15 7.31
C MET A 13 2.70 6.00 7.38
N HIS A 14 2.97 5.02 8.22
CA HIS A 14 2.04 3.90 8.44
C HIS A 14 1.13 4.11 9.63
N ILE A 15 -0.12 3.66 9.48
CA ILE A 15 -1.11 3.59 10.57
C ILE A 15 -1.46 2.14 10.90
N MET A 16 -1.76 1.88 12.17
CA MET A 16 -2.12 0.54 12.66
C MET A 16 -3.64 0.41 12.71
N GLU A 17 -4.19 -0.38 11.79
CA GLU A 17 -5.63 -0.63 11.70
C GLU A 17 -6.12 -1.42 12.92
N PRO A 18 -7.30 -1.07 13.48
CA PRO A 18 -7.89 -1.83 14.55
C PRO A 18 -8.23 -3.26 14.08
N PRO A 19 -8.12 -4.29 14.95
CA PRO A 19 -8.35 -5.68 14.57
C PRO A 19 -9.71 -5.98 13.92
N ASP A 20 -10.72 -5.18 14.27
CA ASP A 20 -12.10 -5.34 13.83
C ASP A 20 -12.51 -4.36 12.70
N LEU A 21 -11.55 -3.68 12.05
CA LEU A 21 -11.82 -2.67 11.01
C LEU A 21 -12.83 -3.21 9.98
N TRP A 22 -12.49 -4.31 9.31
CA TRP A 22 -13.33 -4.81 8.23
C TRP A 22 -14.67 -5.36 8.73
N GLN A 23 -14.76 -5.79 9.99
CA GLN A 23 -16.03 -6.21 10.57
C GLN A 23 -16.98 -5.03 10.79
N ARG A 24 -16.43 -3.84 11.08
CA ARG A 24 -17.19 -2.61 11.30
C ARG A 24 -17.60 -1.91 10.01
N TYR A 25 -16.66 -1.77 9.07
CA TYR A 25 -16.82 -0.91 7.90
C TYR A 25 -17.22 -1.62 6.62
N THR A 26 -17.05 -2.96 6.52
CA THR A 26 -17.46 -3.68 5.30
C THR A 26 -18.97 -3.91 5.28
N ASP A 27 -19.55 -3.88 4.07
CA ASP A 27 -20.91 -4.32 3.79
C ASP A 27 -21.27 -5.63 4.48
N LYS A 28 -22.49 -5.72 5.01
CA LYS A 28 -23.00 -6.89 5.74
C LYS A 28 -22.82 -8.21 4.99
N LYS A 29 -22.95 -8.20 3.65
CA LYS A 29 -22.80 -9.41 2.81
C LYS A 29 -21.37 -9.98 2.79
N TYR A 30 -20.36 -9.17 3.07
CA TYR A 30 -18.96 -9.56 3.02
C TYR A 30 -18.29 -9.62 4.39
N ARG A 31 -18.94 -9.09 5.43
CA ARG A 31 -18.44 -9.01 6.80
C ARG A 31 -17.91 -10.36 7.32
N ASP A 32 -18.64 -11.43 7.05
CA ASP A 32 -18.31 -12.79 7.55
C ASP A 32 -17.24 -13.50 6.72
N TYR A 33 -16.72 -12.84 5.67
CA TYR A 33 -15.62 -13.32 4.82
C TYR A 33 -14.38 -12.43 4.93
N ALA A 34 -14.56 -11.18 5.37
CA ALA A 34 -13.50 -10.21 5.46
C ALA A 34 -12.43 -10.61 6.48
N GLN A 35 -11.20 -10.17 6.22
CA GLN A 35 -10.09 -10.47 7.11
C GLN A 35 -10.31 -9.90 8.51
N VAL A 36 -9.78 -10.61 9.51
CA VAL A 36 -9.76 -10.19 10.91
C VAL A 36 -8.30 -9.98 11.29
N GLY A 37 -8.03 -8.87 11.96
CA GLY A 37 -6.72 -8.63 12.52
C GLY A 37 -6.44 -9.49 13.75
N VAL A 38 -5.23 -10.01 13.88
CA VAL A 38 -4.86 -10.85 15.04
C VAL A 38 -4.55 -9.97 16.25
N THR A 39 -5.10 -10.33 17.41
CA THR A 39 -4.72 -9.76 18.71
C THR A 39 -3.91 -10.79 19.48
N SER A 40 -2.73 -10.41 19.94
CA SER A 40 -1.84 -11.28 20.71
C SER A 40 -1.01 -10.48 21.70
N ASP A 41 -0.13 -11.15 22.45
CA ASP A 41 0.83 -10.48 23.33
C ASP A 41 1.77 -9.55 22.56
N ASN A 42 1.95 -9.73 21.24
CA ASN A 42 2.71 -8.80 20.42
C ASN A 42 1.93 -7.49 20.23
N VAL A 43 2.40 -6.40 20.85
CA VAL A 43 1.74 -5.07 20.78
C VAL A 43 1.69 -4.50 19.37
N ARG A 44 2.51 -5.03 18.46
CA ARG A 44 2.54 -4.72 17.02
C ARG A 44 2.25 -5.96 16.18
N ASP A 45 1.25 -6.74 16.54
CA ASP A 45 0.82 -7.84 15.68
C ASP A 45 0.29 -7.29 14.35
N LEU A 46 0.93 -7.63 13.25
CA LEU A 46 0.56 -7.15 11.91
C LEU A 46 -0.26 -8.17 11.15
N ARG A 47 -0.47 -9.36 11.71
CA ARG A 47 -1.10 -10.47 11.01
C ARG A 47 -2.60 -10.21 10.84
N THR A 48 -3.09 -10.59 9.67
CA THR A 48 -4.51 -10.76 9.39
C THR A 48 -4.79 -12.22 9.04
N VAL A 49 -6.00 -12.66 9.35
CA VAL A 49 -6.47 -14.02 9.11
C VAL A 49 -7.85 -13.97 8.47
N HIS A 50 -8.21 -15.02 7.75
CA HIS A 50 -9.62 -15.24 7.41
C HIS A 50 -10.40 -15.58 8.69
N PRO A 51 -11.74 -15.51 8.64
CA PRO A 51 -12.60 -15.89 9.75
C PRO A 51 -12.41 -17.33 10.26
N ASP A 52 -11.88 -18.24 9.43
CA ASP A 52 -11.54 -19.62 9.81
C ASP A 52 -10.15 -19.77 10.47
N GLY A 53 -9.40 -18.66 10.62
CA GLY A 53 -8.08 -18.60 11.23
C GLY A 53 -6.91 -18.86 10.29
N ARG A 54 -7.13 -19.15 9.00
CA ARG A 54 -6.02 -19.29 8.04
C ARG A 54 -5.38 -17.91 7.77
N PRO A 55 -4.06 -17.82 7.50
CA PRO A 55 -3.41 -16.54 7.18
C PRO A 55 -4.04 -15.87 5.96
N TRP A 56 -4.27 -14.57 6.02
CA TRP A 56 -4.76 -13.77 4.90
C TRP A 56 -3.62 -13.13 4.12
N GLY A 57 -3.67 -13.16 2.79
CA GLY A 57 -2.79 -12.33 1.95
C GLY A 57 -1.29 -12.60 2.11
N ALA A 58 -0.93 -13.75 2.69
CA ALA A 58 0.44 -14.19 2.96
C ALA A 58 0.65 -15.64 2.50
N PRO A 59 1.83 -15.99 1.94
CA PRO A 59 2.07 -17.34 1.47
C PRO A 59 2.19 -18.29 2.66
N VAL A 60 1.56 -19.48 2.57
CA VAL A 60 1.49 -20.49 3.64
C VAL A 60 2.87 -20.84 4.23
N ARG A 61 3.95 -20.79 3.42
CA ARG A 61 5.33 -21.05 3.84
C ARG A 61 6.01 -19.90 4.60
N ALA A 62 5.53 -18.67 4.48
CA ALA A 62 5.95 -17.55 5.33
C ALA A 62 5.23 -17.59 6.69
N ALA A 63 3.99 -18.09 6.71
CA ALA A 63 3.20 -18.26 7.94
C ALA A 63 3.67 -19.42 8.83
N SER A 64 4.47 -20.35 8.32
CA SER A 64 4.95 -21.53 9.07
C SER A 64 6.11 -21.27 10.04
N ARG A 65 6.63 -20.04 10.11
CA ARG A 65 7.36 -19.62 11.31
C ARG A 65 6.36 -18.88 12.19
N PRO A 66 6.12 -19.33 13.44
CA PRO A 66 5.59 -18.41 14.43
C PRO A 66 6.45 -17.15 14.32
N SER A 67 5.85 -15.97 14.36
CA SER A 67 6.55 -14.82 14.90
C SER A 67 6.95 -15.24 16.32
N GLN A 68 8.05 -15.97 16.46
CA GLN A 68 8.52 -16.36 17.77
C GLN A 68 8.78 -15.03 18.47
N ALA A 69 8.05 -14.82 19.55
CA ALA A 69 8.52 -14.08 20.69
C ALA A 69 9.99 -14.48 20.91
N GLY A 70 10.93 -13.72 20.37
CA GLY A 70 12.25 -14.30 20.12
C GLY A 70 13.07 -13.57 19.06
N GLY A 71 13.27 -12.26 19.25
CA GLY A 71 14.21 -11.47 18.48
C GLY A 71 14.57 -10.21 19.24
N ARG A 72 15.77 -9.64 19.01
CA ARG A 72 16.26 -8.46 19.75
C ARG A 72 15.29 -7.27 19.75
N ASN A 73 14.50 -7.13 18.69
CA ASN A 73 13.53 -6.05 18.56
C ASN A 73 12.17 -6.37 19.23
N TYR A 74 11.85 -7.64 19.49
CA TYR A 74 10.54 -8.02 20.05
C TYR A 74 10.33 -7.37 21.42
N GLU A 75 11.18 -7.71 22.40
CA GLU A 75 11.07 -7.16 23.77
C GLU A 75 11.21 -5.63 23.80
N ARG A 76 12.05 -5.08 22.91
CA ARG A 76 12.20 -3.63 22.79
C ARG A 76 10.89 -2.99 22.31
N ASN A 77 10.27 -3.53 21.27
CA ASN A 77 9.02 -3.01 20.73
C ASN A 77 7.87 -3.15 21.72
N GLN A 78 7.81 -4.25 22.48
CA GLN A 78 6.84 -4.41 23.57
C GLN A 78 6.92 -3.22 24.54
N LYS A 79 8.13 -2.86 24.99
CA LYS A 79 8.32 -1.75 25.93
C LYS A 79 8.05 -0.38 25.30
N LEU A 80 8.50 -0.16 24.07
CA LEU A 80 8.37 1.13 23.38
C LEU A 80 6.91 1.45 23.03
N TYR A 81 6.13 0.44 22.62
CA TYR A 81 4.82 0.64 22.01
C TYR A 81 3.65 0.19 22.86
N VAL A 82 3.87 -0.35 24.08
CA VAL A 82 2.77 -0.80 24.95
C VAL A 82 1.72 0.28 25.18
N THR A 83 2.13 1.50 25.49
CA THR A 83 1.20 2.62 25.75
C THR A 83 0.44 3.04 24.48
N HIS A 84 1.05 2.90 23.31
CA HIS A 84 0.42 3.22 22.03
C HIS A 84 -0.65 2.16 21.71
N ALA A 85 -0.33 0.89 21.94
CA ALA A 85 -1.25 -0.23 21.74
C ALA A 85 -2.42 -0.24 22.73
N GLU A 86 -2.19 0.05 24.01
CA GLU A 86 -3.25 0.19 25.03
C GLU A 86 -4.23 1.32 24.72
N ARG A 87 -3.74 2.37 24.04
CA ARG A 87 -4.56 3.48 23.53
C ARG A 87 -5.12 3.23 22.13
N GLY A 88 -4.99 2.00 21.62
CA GLY A 88 -5.61 1.55 20.38
C GLY A 88 -5.05 2.16 19.12
N TRP A 89 -3.81 2.67 19.13
CA TRP A 89 -3.19 3.32 17.97
C TRP A 89 -4.05 4.44 17.36
N SER A 90 -4.76 5.19 18.21
CA SER A 90 -5.73 6.20 17.78
C SER A 90 -5.09 7.37 17.03
N THR A 91 -5.92 8.20 16.41
CA THR A 91 -5.48 9.45 15.75
C THR A 91 -4.68 10.34 16.70
N GLU A 92 -5.07 10.43 17.97
CA GLU A 92 -4.35 11.21 18.98
C GLU A 92 -2.94 10.64 19.22
N VAL A 93 -2.81 9.31 19.30
CA VAL A 93 -1.51 8.63 19.45
C VAL A 93 -0.62 8.94 18.24
N GLN A 94 -1.18 8.93 17.04
CA GLN A 94 -0.46 9.25 15.81
C GLN A 94 0.04 10.70 15.79
N LEU A 95 -0.82 11.66 16.16
CA LEU A 95 -0.47 13.08 16.20
C LEU A 95 0.59 13.39 17.27
N GLU A 96 0.51 12.73 18.44
CA GLU A 96 1.54 12.84 19.48
C GLU A 96 2.89 12.34 18.97
N ALA A 97 2.91 11.19 18.28
CA ALA A 97 4.14 10.67 17.68
C ALA A 97 4.71 11.63 16.62
N MET A 98 3.85 12.21 15.77
CA MET A 98 4.24 13.24 14.80
C MET A 98 4.81 14.48 15.49
N ASP A 99 4.23 14.93 16.60
CA ASP A 99 4.71 16.09 17.36
C ASP A 99 6.08 15.83 18.00
N VAL A 100 6.32 14.62 18.49
CA VAL A 100 7.62 14.19 19.04
C VAL A 100 8.70 14.18 17.97
N GLU A 101 8.40 13.64 16.78
CA GLU A 101 9.33 13.58 15.65
C GLU A 101 9.46 14.93 14.90
N GLY A 102 8.58 15.89 15.18
CA GLY A 102 8.58 17.21 14.55
C GLY A 102 8.00 17.23 13.14
N LEU A 103 7.05 16.34 12.84
CA LEU A 103 6.37 16.21 11.56
C LEU A 103 5.11 17.10 11.51
N ASP A 104 5.03 17.97 10.50
CA ASP A 104 3.89 18.87 10.36
C ASP A 104 2.74 18.20 9.57
N VAL A 105 3.05 17.38 8.57
CA VAL A 105 2.09 16.65 7.71
C VAL A 105 2.61 15.25 7.45
N ALA A 106 1.72 14.27 7.35
CA ALA A 106 2.03 12.92 6.94
C ALA A 106 1.01 12.39 5.92
N VAL A 107 1.50 11.69 4.89
CA VAL A 107 0.68 10.86 4.02
C VAL A 107 0.57 9.47 4.63
N LEU A 108 -0.66 9.00 4.86
CA LEU A 108 -0.94 7.80 5.64
C LEU A 108 -1.21 6.60 4.74
N PHE A 109 -0.39 5.56 4.90
CA PHE A 109 -0.49 4.26 4.24
C PHE A 109 -0.92 3.18 5.25
N PRO A 110 -1.61 2.12 4.79
CA PRO A 110 -2.02 1.03 5.67
C PRO A 110 -0.83 0.25 6.24
N THR A 111 -1.04 -0.49 7.32
CA THR A 111 -0.10 -1.52 7.79
C THR A 111 -0.64 -2.92 7.53
N ARG A 112 -1.72 -3.30 8.24
CA ARG A 112 -2.47 -4.54 7.98
C ARG A 112 -3.14 -4.47 6.62
N GLY A 113 -3.57 -3.26 6.23
CA GLY A 113 -4.22 -3.00 4.96
C GLY A 113 -3.37 -3.37 3.74
N LEU A 114 -2.03 -3.39 3.85
CA LEU A 114 -1.11 -3.82 2.78
C LEU A 114 -1.35 -5.28 2.35
N HIS A 115 -1.89 -6.12 3.24
CA HIS A 115 -2.22 -7.51 2.94
C HIS A 115 -3.68 -7.73 2.49
N THR A 116 -4.53 -6.70 2.57
CA THR A 116 -5.97 -6.82 2.29
C THR A 116 -6.25 -7.35 0.90
N LEU A 117 -5.62 -6.73 -0.10
CA LEU A 117 -5.83 -7.08 -1.50
C LEU A 117 -4.73 -8.00 -2.02
N ALA A 118 -3.98 -8.65 -1.13
CA ALA A 118 -2.75 -9.38 -1.43
C ALA A 118 -2.95 -10.81 -1.98
N GLU A 119 -4.19 -11.29 -2.05
CA GLU A 119 -4.48 -12.58 -2.65
C GLU A 119 -4.61 -12.43 -4.18
N PRO A 120 -4.02 -13.33 -4.97
CA PRO A 120 -4.16 -13.27 -6.43
C PRO A 120 -5.59 -13.64 -6.82
N PHE A 121 -6.13 -12.96 -7.85
CA PHE A 121 -7.44 -13.25 -8.44
C PHE A 121 -8.61 -13.21 -7.44
N MET A 122 -8.62 -12.22 -6.53
CA MET A 122 -9.77 -11.98 -5.65
C MET A 122 -11.03 -11.68 -6.46
N ASP A 123 -12.19 -12.06 -5.92
CA ASP A 123 -13.49 -11.64 -6.45
C ASP A 123 -13.57 -10.10 -6.47
N PRO A 124 -13.74 -9.45 -7.64
CA PRO A 124 -13.61 -8.00 -7.73
C PRO A 124 -14.61 -7.23 -6.84
N PRO A 125 -15.91 -7.60 -6.80
CA PRO A 125 -16.87 -6.95 -5.91
C PRO A 125 -16.51 -7.06 -4.42
N PHE A 126 -15.89 -8.17 -4.00
CA PHE A 126 -15.41 -8.34 -2.64
C PHE A 126 -14.15 -7.52 -2.36
N ALA A 127 -13.17 -7.53 -3.27
CA ALA A 127 -11.96 -6.72 -3.16
C ALA A 127 -12.28 -5.22 -3.07
N ALA A 128 -13.20 -4.73 -3.92
CA ALA A 128 -13.67 -3.35 -3.89
C ALA A 128 -14.36 -3.00 -2.58
N ALA A 129 -15.13 -3.91 -1.98
CA ALA A 129 -15.76 -3.68 -0.69
C ALA A 129 -14.76 -3.61 0.47
N LEU A 130 -13.68 -4.41 0.43
CA LEU A 130 -12.61 -4.32 1.43
C LEU A 130 -11.81 -3.01 1.32
N ALA A 131 -11.59 -2.53 0.09
CA ALA A 131 -10.97 -1.23 -0.16
C ALA A 131 -11.82 -0.08 0.36
N ARG A 132 -13.13 -0.08 0.05
CA ARG A 132 -14.11 0.88 0.58
C ARG A 132 -14.12 0.92 2.10
N ALA A 133 -14.16 -0.25 2.75
CA ALA A 133 -14.16 -0.36 4.19
C ALA A 133 -12.89 0.27 4.83
N TYR A 134 -11.72 0.07 4.21
CA TYR A 134 -10.49 0.72 4.64
C TYR A 134 -10.56 2.23 4.47
N ASN A 135 -11.07 2.72 3.33
CA ASN A 135 -11.16 4.14 3.02
C ASN A 135 -12.13 4.87 3.96
N ASP A 136 -13.25 4.26 4.31
CA ASP A 136 -14.23 4.82 5.25
C ASP A 136 -13.62 4.93 6.66
N TRP A 137 -12.91 3.90 7.11
CA TRP A 137 -12.18 3.96 8.37
C TRP A 137 -11.06 5.01 8.34
N LEU A 138 -10.30 5.09 7.25
CA LEU A 138 -9.21 6.04 7.10
C LEU A 138 -9.73 7.49 7.11
N TYR A 139 -10.89 7.73 6.51
CA TYR A 139 -11.57 9.02 6.53
C TYR A 139 -11.87 9.44 7.98
N ASP A 140 -12.50 8.55 8.76
CA ASP A 140 -12.77 8.79 10.18
C ASP A 140 -11.48 8.98 11.00
N PHE A 141 -10.42 8.22 10.69
CA PHE A 141 -9.12 8.36 11.32
C PHE A 141 -8.47 9.72 11.06
N CYS A 142 -8.62 10.28 9.86
CA CYS A 142 -8.03 11.56 9.48
C CYS A 142 -8.85 12.77 9.95
N ALA A 143 -10.16 12.60 10.20
CA ALA A 143 -11.10 13.66 10.52
C ALA A 143 -10.69 14.60 11.67
N PRO A 144 -9.98 14.16 12.74
CA PRO A 144 -9.53 15.06 13.79
C PRO A 144 -8.46 16.07 13.36
N ALA A 145 -7.69 15.81 12.29
CA ALA A 145 -6.61 16.69 11.83
C ALA A 145 -6.37 16.59 10.30
N PRO A 146 -7.37 16.91 9.45
CA PRO A 146 -7.31 16.67 8.00
C PRO A 146 -6.24 17.50 7.27
N ASP A 147 -5.73 18.57 7.88
CA ASP A 147 -4.62 19.37 7.33
C ASP A 147 -3.22 18.81 7.66
N ARG A 148 -3.16 17.84 8.58
CA ARG A 148 -1.93 17.14 8.99
C ARG A 148 -1.90 15.68 8.56
N LEU A 149 -3.06 15.04 8.46
CA LEU A 149 -3.23 13.62 8.17
C LEU A 149 -3.84 13.46 6.78
N ILE A 150 -3.01 13.13 5.80
CA ILE A 150 -3.45 12.95 4.41
C ILE A 150 -3.59 11.46 4.13
N GLY A 151 -4.82 10.95 4.12
CA GLY A 151 -5.07 9.54 3.80
C GLY A 151 -4.74 9.20 2.35
N ALA A 152 -4.05 8.09 2.13
CA ALA A 152 -3.94 7.45 0.82
C ALA A 152 -5.04 6.41 0.65
N ALA A 153 -5.96 6.63 -0.29
CA ALA A 153 -7.10 5.74 -0.48
C ALA A 153 -6.66 4.39 -1.10
N MET A 154 -7.12 3.27 -0.55
CA MET A 154 -6.97 1.94 -1.16
C MET A 154 -7.82 1.85 -2.42
N VAL A 155 -7.23 1.39 -3.52
CA VAL A 155 -7.96 1.10 -4.77
C VAL A 155 -7.79 -0.37 -5.15
N SER A 156 -8.88 -1.00 -5.59
CA SER A 156 -8.88 -2.39 -6.04
C SER A 156 -8.34 -2.51 -7.48
N PRO A 157 -7.33 -3.37 -7.74
CA PRO A 157 -6.78 -3.54 -9.09
C PRO A 157 -7.53 -4.55 -9.97
N PHE A 158 -8.60 -5.18 -9.47
CA PHE A 158 -9.20 -6.37 -10.10
C PHE A 158 -10.32 -6.04 -11.10
N ASP A 159 -10.92 -4.86 -11.01
CA ASP A 159 -11.96 -4.35 -11.91
C ASP A 159 -11.85 -2.83 -12.00
N MET A 160 -11.81 -2.29 -13.21
CA MET A 160 -11.57 -0.85 -13.40
C MET A 160 -12.79 0.03 -13.19
N ASP A 161 -14.00 -0.50 -13.38
CA ASP A 161 -15.21 0.28 -13.10
C ASP A 161 -15.31 0.52 -11.59
N ASP A 162 -15.04 -0.52 -10.78
CA ASP A 162 -14.93 -0.39 -9.32
C ASP A 162 -13.76 0.53 -8.90
N ALA A 163 -12.61 0.42 -9.56
CA ALA A 163 -11.44 1.23 -9.24
C ALA A 163 -11.68 2.72 -9.50
N VAL A 164 -12.22 3.07 -10.67
CA VAL A 164 -12.54 4.44 -11.07
C VAL A 164 -13.63 5.02 -10.16
N ALA A 165 -14.68 4.25 -9.86
CA ALA A 165 -15.72 4.68 -8.94
C ALA A 165 -15.17 4.98 -7.55
N GLU A 166 -14.22 4.18 -7.05
CA GLU A 166 -13.62 4.43 -5.73
C GLU A 166 -12.65 5.61 -5.74
N VAL A 167 -11.93 5.87 -6.84
CA VAL A 167 -11.14 7.11 -7.01
C VAL A 167 -12.05 8.33 -6.95
N GLU A 168 -13.16 8.31 -7.70
CA GLU A 168 -14.13 9.42 -7.70
C GLU A 168 -14.69 9.67 -6.30
N ARG A 169 -15.11 8.61 -5.60
CA ARG A 169 -15.62 8.70 -4.22
C ARG A 169 -14.56 9.21 -3.24
N ALA A 170 -13.34 8.68 -3.33
CA ALA A 170 -12.22 9.09 -2.49
C ALA A 170 -11.94 10.59 -2.62
N VAL A 171 -11.99 11.14 -3.84
CA VAL A 171 -11.74 12.56 -4.08
C VAL A 171 -12.95 13.42 -3.71
N LYS A 172 -14.14 13.10 -4.23
CA LYS A 172 -15.33 13.96 -4.14
C LYS A 172 -16.02 13.90 -2.79
N ASP A 173 -16.09 12.70 -2.20
CA ASP A 173 -16.89 12.46 -0.99
C ASP A 173 -16.02 12.41 0.26
N LEU A 174 -14.80 11.85 0.16
CA LEU A 174 -13.87 11.70 1.29
C LEU A 174 -12.77 12.78 1.35
N GLY A 175 -12.55 13.52 0.25
CA GLY A 175 -11.54 14.58 0.19
C GLY A 175 -10.10 14.08 0.19
N PHE A 176 -9.86 12.81 -0.14
CA PHE A 176 -8.52 12.25 -0.30
C PHE A 176 -7.79 12.86 -1.50
N ARG A 177 -6.46 12.98 -1.37
CA ARG A 177 -5.59 13.67 -2.33
C ARG A 177 -4.55 12.75 -2.97
N THR A 178 -4.66 11.45 -2.73
CA THR A 178 -3.79 10.42 -3.29
C THR A 178 -4.46 9.07 -3.07
N VAL A 179 -4.11 8.11 -3.94
CA VAL A 179 -4.45 6.70 -3.72
C VAL A 179 -3.18 5.90 -3.46
N PHE A 180 -3.34 4.68 -2.96
CA PHE A 180 -2.25 3.72 -2.92
C PHE A 180 -2.63 2.41 -3.60
N MET A 181 -1.62 1.77 -4.15
CA MET A 181 -1.64 0.38 -4.62
C MET A 181 -0.31 -0.29 -4.30
N ARG A 182 -0.28 -1.62 -4.39
CA ARG A 182 0.98 -2.37 -4.32
C ARG A 182 1.68 -2.36 -5.66
N SER A 183 3.00 -2.41 -5.65
CA SER A 183 3.79 -2.41 -6.90
C SER A 183 3.88 -3.79 -7.54
N ASN A 184 3.76 -4.87 -6.76
CA ASN A 184 3.72 -6.21 -7.32
C ASN A 184 2.44 -6.48 -8.13
N GLN A 185 2.54 -7.30 -9.18
CA GLN A 185 1.39 -7.66 -10.01
C GLN A 185 0.36 -8.48 -9.22
N MET A 186 -0.84 -7.93 -9.09
CA MET A 186 -1.96 -8.56 -8.35
C MET A 186 -2.92 -9.35 -9.27
N THR A 187 -2.88 -9.04 -10.57
CA THR A 187 -3.62 -9.72 -11.63
C THR A 187 -2.63 -10.45 -12.55
N ASP A 188 -3.10 -10.95 -13.69
CA ASP A 188 -2.25 -11.48 -14.77
C ASP A 188 -1.67 -10.39 -15.68
N LYS A 189 -1.94 -9.11 -15.40
CA LYS A 189 -1.60 -7.97 -16.27
C LYS A 189 -0.50 -7.10 -15.67
N PRO A 190 0.49 -6.67 -16.48
CA PRO A 190 1.44 -5.65 -16.05
C PRO A 190 0.76 -4.28 -15.95
N TRP A 191 1.33 -3.36 -15.17
CA TRP A 191 0.73 -2.03 -14.94
C TRP A 191 0.60 -1.15 -16.19
N HIS A 192 1.33 -1.48 -17.27
CA HIS A 192 1.22 -0.79 -18.56
C HIS A 192 0.15 -1.37 -19.49
N ASP A 193 -0.48 -2.47 -19.11
CA ASP A 193 -1.57 -3.09 -19.88
C ASP A 193 -2.75 -2.09 -20.00
N PRO A 194 -3.34 -1.91 -21.19
CA PRO A 194 -4.48 -1.01 -21.40
C PRO A 194 -5.69 -1.31 -20.52
N PHE A 195 -5.78 -2.51 -19.94
CA PHE A 195 -6.75 -2.80 -18.89
C PHE A 195 -6.73 -1.75 -17.77
N TYR A 196 -5.58 -1.19 -17.41
CA TYR A 196 -5.46 -0.21 -16.33
C TYR A 196 -5.64 1.26 -16.76
N ASP A 197 -5.68 1.54 -18.06
CA ASP A 197 -5.79 2.91 -18.58
C ASP A 197 -7.00 3.70 -18.04
N PRO A 198 -8.20 3.10 -17.81
CA PRO A 198 -9.31 3.83 -17.19
C PRO A 198 -8.96 4.40 -15.79
N LEU A 199 -8.22 3.64 -14.98
CA LEU A 199 -7.75 4.09 -13.67
C LEU A 199 -6.73 5.21 -13.81
N TRP A 200 -5.77 5.07 -14.74
CA TRP A 200 -4.76 6.10 -15.02
C TRP A 200 -5.40 7.41 -15.49
N SER A 201 -6.38 7.33 -16.40
CA SER A 201 -7.19 8.46 -16.83
C SER A 201 -7.94 9.12 -15.68
N ALA A 202 -8.58 8.34 -14.80
CA ALA A 202 -9.30 8.90 -13.66
C ALA A 202 -8.36 9.66 -12.70
N LEU A 203 -7.21 9.09 -12.37
CA LEU A 203 -6.21 9.76 -11.53
C LEU A 203 -5.67 11.04 -12.16
N GLU A 204 -5.46 11.05 -13.48
CA GLU A 204 -5.05 12.23 -14.24
C GLU A 204 -6.15 13.31 -14.30
N GLU A 205 -7.41 12.91 -14.46
CA GLU A 205 -8.57 13.81 -14.49
C GLU A 205 -8.79 14.49 -13.14
N TYR A 206 -8.70 13.74 -12.05
CA TYR A 206 -8.84 14.26 -10.69
C TYR A 206 -7.57 14.95 -10.16
N ASP A 207 -6.47 14.93 -10.92
CA ASP A 207 -5.16 15.48 -10.54
C ASP A 207 -4.68 15.00 -9.17
N ILE A 208 -4.77 13.67 -8.94
CA ILE A 208 -4.22 13.04 -7.74
C ILE A 208 -3.17 11.98 -8.10
N PRO A 209 -2.08 11.88 -7.32
CA PRO A 209 -1.08 10.86 -7.55
C PRO A 209 -1.53 9.47 -7.08
N ILE A 210 -0.86 8.45 -7.62
CA ILE A 210 -0.82 7.10 -7.07
C ILE A 210 0.49 6.87 -6.32
N GLY A 211 0.39 6.42 -5.07
CA GLY A 211 1.53 5.91 -4.29
C GLY A 211 1.61 4.40 -4.39
N PHE A 212 2.62 3.88 -5.09
CA PHE A 212 2.97 2.48 -4.98
C PHE A 212 3.72 2.24 -3.68
N HIS A 213 3.23 1.30 -2.88
CA HIS A 213 3.87 0.89 -1.62
C HIS A 213 3.82 -0.63 -1.47
N GLU A 214 4.94 -1.25 -1.09
CA GLU A 214 5.08 -2.70 -1.08
C GLU A 214 5.24 -3.29 0.33
N ALA A 215 4.67 -4.48 0.55
CA ALA A 215 4.89 -5.31 1.73
C ALA A 215 5.55 -6.64 1.33
N SER A 216 6.49 -7.12 2.12
CA SER A 216 7.04 -8.45 1.90
C SER A 216 6.02 -9.54 2.24
N SER A 217 6.03 -10.65 1.50
CA SER A 217 5.18 -11.82 1.78
C SER A 217 3.73 -11.62 1.39
N SER A 218 3.53 -11.12 0.17
CA SER A 218 2.25 -11.19 -0.56
C SER A 218 1.79 -12.62 -0.82
N GLY A 219 0.47 -12.83 -0.89
CA GLY A 219 -0.10 -14.03 -1.50
C GLY A 219 0.12 -14.08 -3.02
N ALA A 220 0.16 -12.91 -3.68
CA ALA A 220 0.57 -12.77 -5.07
C ALA A 220 2.10 -12.88 -5.23
N ARG A 221 2.56 -13.13 -6.45
CA ARG A 221 3.98 -13.36 -6.75
C ARG A 221 4.80 -12.10 -6.45
N GLN A 222 5.99 -12.30 -5.88
CA GLN A 222 7.00 -11.26 -5.67
C GLN A 222 8.41 -11.76 -5.98
N ALA A 223 9.31 -10.86 -6.40
CA ALA A 223 10.73 -11.10 -6.58
C ALA A 223 11.39 -11.65 -5.30
N GLY A 224 10.87 -11.30 -4.12
CA GLY A 224 11.33 -11.87 -2.85
C GLY A 224 11.11 -13.38 -2.72
N ASP A 225 10.21 -13.99 -3.52
CA ASP A 225 9.85 -15.41 -3.41
C ASP A 225 11.02 -16.37 -3.61
N HIS A 226 12.05 -15.93 -4.35
CA HIS A 226 13.30 -16.68 -4.52
C HIS A 226 13.98 -17.05 -3.19
N PHE A 227 13.72 -16.30 -2.11
CA PHE A 227 14.32 -16.52 -0.79
C PHE A 227 13.49 -17.41 0.15
N GLY A 228 12.40 -18.01 -0.34
CA GLY A 228 11.59 -18.96 0.44
C GLY A 228 11.07 -18.33 1.73
N ALA A 229 11.33 -18.95 2.89
CA ALA A 229 10.87 -18.47 4.21
C ALA A 229 11.81 -17.44 4.87
N ASN A 230 12.88 -16.99 4.21
CA ASN A 230 13.80 -16.00 4.76
C ASN A 230 13.26 -14.57 4.62
N THR A 231 12.39 -14.16 5.54
CA THR A 231 11.71 -12.85 5.50
C THR A 231 12.67 -11.66 5.45
N LEU A 232 13.87 -11.76 6.04
CA LEU A 232 14.87 -10.71 5.95
C LEU A 232 15.29 -10.46 4.49
N LEU A 233 15.66 -11.52 3.78
CA LEU A 233 16.04 -11.40 2.36
C LEU A 233 14.83 -11.08 1.48
N ARG A 234 13.66 -11.67 1.76
CA ARG A 234 12.41 -11.32 1.04
C ARG A 234 12.15 -9.82 1.11
N ARG A 235 12.23 -9.18 2.28
CA ARG A 235 11.97 -7.74 2.44
C ARG A 235 12.99 -6.89 1.70
N VAL A 236 14.27 -7.22 1.81
CA VAL A 236 15.37 -6.47 1.15
C VAL A 236 15.20 -6.42 -0.37
N PHE A 237 14.69 -7.48 -0.99
CA PHE A 237 14.58 -7.54 -2.46
C PHE A 237 13.17 -7.28 -2.99
N ALA A 238 12.11 -7.71 -2.31
CA ALA A 238 10.75 -7.53 -2.81
C ALA A 238 10.41 -6.04 -2.97
N GLN A 239 10.60 -5.22 -1.92
CA GLN A 239 10.20 -3.82 -1.95
C GLN A 239 10.82 -3.04 -3.13
N PRO A 240 12.17 -2.95 -3.26
CA PRO A 240 12.76 -2.18 -4.35
C PRO A 240 12.56 -2.81 -5.74
N VAL A 241 12.58 -4.13 -5.88
CA VAL A 241 12.47 -4.77 -7.21
C VAL A 241 11.06 -4.65 -7.78
N GLU A 242 10.02 -4.81 -6.96
CA GLU A 242 8.64 -4.61 -7.44
C GLU A 242 8.41 -3.15 -7.85
N GLN A 243 8.96 -2.20 -7.10
CA GLN A 243 8.90 -0.77 -7.44
C GLN A 243 9.66 -0.45 -8.73
N MET A 244 10.81 -1.08 -8.98
CA MET A 244 11.51 -1.00 -10.27
C MET A 244 10.63 -1.50 -11.43
N MET A 245 9.96 -2.64 -11.26
CA MET A 245 9.09 -3.22 -12.29
C MET A 245 7.85 -2.35 -12.56
N ALA A 246 7.28 -1.74 -11.52
CA ALA A 246 6.19 -0.78 -11.66
C ALA A 246 6.66 0.51 -12.37
N LEU A 247 7.81 1.09 -11.99
CA LEU A 247 8.36 2.26 -12.68
C LEU A 247 8.67 1.96 -14.15
N ALA A 248 9.23 0.78 -14.45
CA ALA A 248 9.48 0.35 -15.82
C ALA A 248 8.20 0.27 -16.66
N SER A 249 7.08 -0.17 -16.06
CA SER A 249 5.77 -0.13 -16.74
C SER A 249 5.31 1.31 -16.98
N PHE A 250 5.52 2.21 -16.03
CA PHE A 250 5.09 3.60 -16.16
C PHE A 250 5.87 4.37 -17.23
N CYS A 251 7.19 4.19 -17.26
CA CYS A 251 8.08 4.82 -18.24
C CYS A 251 8.12 4.05 -19.56
N GLY A 252 8.75 2.86 -19.56
CA GLY A 252 8.99 2.08 -20.78
C GLY A 252 7.74 1.39 -21.35
N GLY A 253 6.70 1.20 -20.55
CA GLY A 253 5.39 0.72 -21.03
C GLY A 253 4.45 1.84 -21.50
N GLY A 254 4.88 3.10 -21.45
CA GLY A 254 4.16 4.24 -22.03
C GLY A 254 2.95 4.73 -21.26
N VAL A 255 2.76 4.34 -20.00
CA VAL A 255 1.65 4.88 -19.18
C VAL A 255 1.78 6.40 -19.08
N LEU A 256 2.98 6.91 -18.81
CA LEU A 256 3.21 8.36 -18.71
C LEU A 256 3.19 9.07 -20.07
N GLU A 257 3.30 8.35 -21.19
CA GLU A 257 3.08 8.93 -22.53
C GLU A 257 1.58 9.08 -22.81
N ARG A 258 0.78 8.06 -22.47
CA ARG A 258 -0.69 8.10 -22.60
C ARG A 258 -1.35 9.05 -21.60
N HIS A 259 -0.74 9.24 -20.43
CA HIS A 259 -1.26 10.03 -19.31
C HIS A 259 -0.20 11.03 -18.79
N PRO A 260 0.17 12.06 -19.56
CA PRO A 260 1.33 12.92 -19.30
C PRO A 260 1.22 13.81 -18.05
N ARG A 261 0.03 13.99 -17.46
CA ARG A 261 -0.13 14.71 -16.18
C ARG A 261 -0.22 13.77 -14.98
N LEU A 262 -0.26 12.45 -15.20
CA LEU A 262 -0.32 11.48 -14.11
C LEU A 262 0.96 11.55 -13.27
N ARG A 263 0.80 11.48 -11.95
CA ARG A 263 1.90 11.47 -10.99
C ARG A 263 1.91 10.14 -10.24
N ALA A 264 3.08 9.52 -10.15
CA ALA A 264 3.28 8.28 -9.40
C ALA A 264 4.44 8.44 -8.41
N ALA A 265 4.29 7.87 -7.22
CA ALA A 265 5.34 7.78 -6.21
C ALA A 265 5.68 6.31 -5.93
N PHE A 266 6.96 5.99 -5.79
CA PHE A 266 7.46 4.63 -5.53
C PHE A 266 8.12 4.64 -4.15
N LEU A 267 7.37 4.21 -3.13
CA LEU A 267 7.67 4.45 -1.72
C LEU A 267 8.37 3.24 -1.03
N GLU A 268 9.06 3.51 0.08
CA GLU A 268 9.86 2.55 0.87
C GLU A 268 10.89 1.70 0.08
N ALA A 269 11.36 2.13 -1.09
CA ALA A 269 12.24 1.33 -1.96
C ALA A 269 13.69 1.83 -2.11
N ASN A 270 14.12 2.78 -1.26
CA ASN A 270 15.32 3.58 -1.50
C ASN A 270 15.27 4.28 -2.89
N CYS A 271 16.32 4.99 -3.27
CA CYS A 271 16.37 5.73 -4.55
C CYS A 271 17.60 5.44 -5.41
N ALA A 272 18.59 4.70 -4.89
CA ALA A 272 19.87 4.49 -5.57
C ALA A 272 19.74 3.68 -6.88
N TRP A 273 18.68 2.89 -7.03
CA TRP A 273 18.40 2.11 -8.23
C TRP A 273 17.80 2.96 -9.37
N ALA A 274 17.18 4.10 -9.07
CA ALA A 274 16.42 4.86 -10.06
C ALA A 274 17.29 5.38 -11.21
N PRO A 275 18.48 5.99 -10.97
CA PRO A 275 19.35 6.41 -12.06
C PRO A 275 19.82 5.25 -12.93
N TRP A 276 20.10 4.10 -12.32
CA TRP A 276 20.50 2.89 -13.07
C TRP A 276 19.36 2.35 -13.92
N LEU A 277 18.14 2.28 -13.37
CA LEU A 277 16.99 1.77 -14.11
C LEU A 277 16.63 2.69 -15.28
N LEU A 278 16.64 4.01 -15.08
CA LEU A 278 16.33 4.97 -16.15
C LEU A 278 17.32 4.87 -17.31
N TRP A 279 18.63 4.80 -17.02
CA TRP A 279 19.62 4.50 -18.06
C TRP A 279 19.28 3.19 -18.77
N ARG A 280 19.01 2.13 -18.00
CA ARG A 280 18.75 0.81 -18.57
C ARG A 280 17.50 0.78 -19.46
N LEU A 281 16.50 1.61 -19.15
CA LEU A 281 15.30 1.80 -19.98
C LEU A 281 15.65 2.52 -21.29
N ASP A 282 16.47 3.58 -21.25
CA ASP A 282 16.93 4.29 -22.46
C ASP A 282 17.66 3.34 -23.42
N GLU A 283 18.60 2.54 -22.92
CA GLU A 283 19.33 1.54 -23.73
C GLU A 283 18.38 0.47 -24.30
N GLY A 284 17.38 0.05 -23.52
CA GLY A 284 16.36 -0.88 -23.99
C GLY A 284 15.50 -0.28 -25.10
N TYR A 285 15.13 1.00 -24.95
CA TYR A 285 14.33 1.75 -25.91
C TYR A 285 15.09 1.91 -27.23
N GLU A 286 16.34 2.39 -27.22
CA GLU A 286 17.17 2.55 -28.43
C GLU A 286 17.31 1.27 -29.25
N ARG A 287 17.21 0.10 -28.61
CA ARG A 287 17.43 -1.20 -29.24
C ARG A 287 16.14 -1.87 -29.72
N GLU A 288 15.07 -1.79 -28.94
CA GLU A 288 13.90 -2.66 -29.08
C GLU A 288 12.57 -1.87 -29.22
N ALA A 289 12.57 -0.54 -29.06
CA ALA A 289 11.34 0.26 -29.07
C ALA A 289 10.55 0.16 -30.37
N ASP A 290 11.23 0.25 -31.52
CA ASP A 290 10.64 0.13 -32.85
C ASP A 290 9.84 -1.19 -33.05
N VAL A 291 10.12 -2.22 -32.24
CA VAL A 291 9.48 -3.53 -32.32
C VAL A 291 8.36 -3.68 -31.28
N PHE A 292 8.62 -3.28 -30.03
CA PHE A 292 7.74 -3.63 -28.90
C PHE A 292 6.84 -2.50 -28.43
N VAL A 293 7.17 -1.25 -28.75
CA VAL A 293 6.38 -0.06 -28.43
C VAL A 293 6.38 0.95 -29.59
N PRO A 294 5.97 0.55 -30.81
CA PRO A 294 6.11 1.39 -32.01
C PRO A 294 5.25 2.68 -32.00
N GLU A 295 4.32 2.79 -31.05
CA GLU A 295 3.44 3.95 -30.87
C GLU A 295 3.98 4.94 -29.82
N LEU A 296 5.08 4.61 -29.13
CA LEU A 296 5.80 5.46 -28.17
C LEU A 296 7.08 6.03 -28.80
#